data_AF-A0A4R6L437-F1
#
_entry.id   AF-A0A4R6L437-F1
#
_cell.length_a   1.000
_cell.length_b   1.000
_cell.length_c   1.000
_cell.angle_alpha   90.00
_cell.angle_beta   90.00
_cell.angle_gamma   90.00
#
_symmetry.space_group_name_H-M   'P 1'
#
loop_
_entity.id
_entity.type
_entity.pdbx_description
1 polymer ?
#
loop_
_entity_poly.entity_id
_entity_poly.type
_entity_poly.pdbx_seq_one_letter_code
_entity_poly.pdbx_strand_id
1 'polypeptide(L)'
;MTTDPIILTRSTSTGIAPAERSVLLAGPAGLRHEPQDPEPVTVAIDVAPDALTAAANTAVVTLDTPMREQCRGLAPLFLLRAVDGRWTPYTQQSFTGDDVLFVVLPGPTLTGDLSSTNQVIWTGQLAERHRACGPKAVNHQRWFVNALPGQELEYKFTLQGQPDLWRLTTLILDAVRDGGLQDWICEHGNNGGFEQWDFDNHLFEITTPRVDRGYIAFIPAVNGTWIIRRKRFIADAEMRHEDLIDAVVLGPNPDLPAVIAGRWGLRPAWGEVYRRVRYNVLLESLASGHVFSIMLDRCTDRVGLVDPLHQVEVEYVRTRTLRPVDLGLLHSEYEQLVAFTRAFLADHGVASLEDHLSKLSWLRPAAGMQPT
;
A
#
# COMPACT_ATOMS: atom_id res chain seq x y z
N MET A 1 -27.26 -9.26 42.17
CA MET A 1 -26.95 -10.45 41.35
C MET A 1 -25.66 -10.12 40.64
N THR A 2 -24.57 -10.67 41.14
CA THR A 2 -23.20 -10.51 40.64
C THR A 2 -23.06 -11.38 39.40
N THR A 3 -22.85 -10.78 38.24
CA THR A 3 -22.53 -11.47 36.99
C THR A 3 -21.04 -11.85 37.05
N ASP A 4 -20.76 -13.13 37.23
CA ASP A 4 -19.40 -13.67 37.14
C ASP A 4 -18.85 -13.49 35.71
N PRO A 5 -17.56 -13.15 35.56
CA PRO A 5 -16.93 -13.09 34.24
C PRO A 5 -16.86 -14.49 33.63
N ILE A 6 -17.39 -14.63 32.42
CA ILE A 6 -17.27 -15.85 31.61
C ILE A 6 -15.83 -15.93 31.10
N ILE A 7 -14.98 -16.67 31.81
CA ILE A 7 -13.65 -17.08 31.34
C ILE A 7 -13.81 -18.41 30.61
N LEU A 8 -13.91 -18.39 29.28
CA LEU A 8 -13.84 -19.60 28.46
C LEU A 8 -12.43 -19.74 27.91
N THR A 9 -11.58 -20.45 28.66
CA THR A 9 -10.30 -20.93 28.14
C THR A 9 -10.53 -22.17 27.30
N ARG A 10 -10.26 -22.11 25.99
CA ARG A 10 -10.06 -23.33 25.19
C ARG A 10 -8.61 -23.77 25.38
N SER A 11 -8.38 -24.61 26.40
CA SER A 11 -7.14 -25.37 26.51
C SER A 11 -7.25 -26.61 25.63
N THR A 12 -6.59 -26.60 24.48
CA THR A 12 -6.20 -27.84 23.80
C THR A 12 -4.71 -28.06 24.05
N SER A 13 -4.42 -28.77 25.14
CA SER A 13 -3.09 -29.31 25.39
C SER A 13 -2.75 -30.36 24.34
N THR A 14 -1.94 -29.99 23.36
CA THR A 14 -1.09 -30.95 22.64
C THR A 14 0.33 -30.40 22.73
N GLY A 15 1.25 -31.24 23.20
CA GLY A 15 2.62 -30.87 23.56
C GLY A 15 3.50 -30.54 22.35
N ILE A 16 3.17 -29.46 21.67
CA ILE A 16 4.02 -28.77 20.69
C ILE A 16 4.70 -27.64 21.47
N ALA A 17 6.02 -27.47 21.31
CA ALA A 17 6.76 -26.34 21.89
C ALA A 17 5.98 -25.04 21.63
N PRO A 18 5.85 -24.11 22.60
CA PRO A 18 4.92 -23.01 22.50
C PRO A 18 5.36 -22.11 21.35
N ALA A 19 4.72 -22.29 20.19
CA ALA A 19 4.70 -21.28 19.15
C ALA A 19 4.26 -19.97 19.81
N GLU A 20 4.96 -18.88 19.48
CA GLU A 20 4.77 -17.53 20.02
C GLU A 20 3.28 -17.17 20.13
N ARG A 21 2.72 -17.30 21.33
CA ARG A 21 1.30 -17.03 21.57
C ARG A 21 0.99 -15.57 21.27
N SER A 22 -0.13 -15.36 20.57
CA SER A 22 -0.73 -14.04 20.40
C SER A 22 -2.03 -13.95 21.19
N VAL A 23 -2.44 -12.74 21.57
CA VAL A 23 -3.64 -12.48 22.39
C VAL A 23 -4.37 -11.26 21.87
N LEU A 24 -5.70 -11.32 21.79
CA LEU A 24 -6.52 -10.15 21.56
C LEU A 24 -7.05 -9.59 22.88
N LEU A 25 -6.93 -8.27 23.05
CA LEU A 25 -7.55 -7.53 24.14
C LEU A 25 -8.55 -6.53 23.55
N ALA A 26 -9.76 -6.47 24.12
CA ALA A 26 -10.70 -5.41 23.80
C ALA A 26 -10.26 -4.08 24.42
N GLY A 27 -10.43 -2.99 23.68
CA GLY A 27 -10.25 -1.64 24.21
C GLY A 27 -11.25 -1.33 25.34
N PRO A 28 -10.90 -0.43 26.28
CA PRO A 28 -11.81 -0.06 27.36
C PRO A 28 -13.02 0.69 26.82
N ALA A 29 -14.14 0.66 27.56
CA ALA A 29 -15.42 1.28 27.17
C ALA A 29 -15.29 2.72 26.65
N GLY A 30 -14.47 3.53 27.34
CA GLY A 30 -14.22 4.93 26.99
C GLY A 30 -13.50 5.15 25.66
N LEU A 31 -12.90 4.10 25.08
CA LEU A 31 -12.34 4.10 23.72
C LEU A 31 -13.34 3.56 22.68
N ARG A 32 -14.30 2.73 23.11
CA ARG A 32 -15.36 2.14 22.27
C ARG A 32 -16.57 3.06 22.08
N HIS A 33 -16.56 4.23 22.71
CA HIS A 33 -17.70 5.17 22.77
C HIS A 33 -18.97 4.56 23.38
N GLU A 34 -18.80 3.56 24.25
CA GLU A 34 -19.92 2.93 24.96
C GLU A 34 -20.33 3.75 26.20
N PRO A 35 -21.61 3.66 26.62
CA PRO A 35 -22.01 4.05 27.97
C PRO A 35 -21.15 3.29 29.00
N GLN A 36 -20.71 3.95 30.06
CA GLN A 36 -19.61 3.49 30.94
C GLN A 36 -19.68 2.01 31.40
N ASP A 37 -18.48 1.38 31.39
CA ASP A 37 -18.05 0.09 31.96
C ASP A 37 -18.68 -1.22 31.46
N PRO A 38 -18.06 -1.83 30.42
CA PRO A 38 -17.81 -3.28 30.50
C PRO A 38 -16.34 -3.57 30.79
N GLU A 39 -16.11 -4.61 31.61
CA GLU A 39 -14.79 -5.20 31.86
C GLU A 39 -14.07 -5.51 30.53
N PRO A 40 -12.73 -5.39 30.47
CA PRO A 40 -11.97 -5.75 29.27
C PRO A 40 -12.20 -7.23 28.96
N VAL A 41 -12.78 -7.49 27.79
CA VAL A 41 -12.90 -8.85 27.26
C VAL A 41 -11.54 -9.22 26.70
N THR A 42 -10.87 -10.14 27.38
CA THR A 42 -9.62 -10.74 26.91
C THR A 42 -9.95 -12.03 26.18
N VAL A 43 -9.72 -12.07 24.86
CA VAL A 43 -9.77 -13.32 24.10
C VAL A 43 -8.35 -13.63 23.68
N ALA A 44 -7.68 -14.52 24.42
CA ALA A 44 -6.41 -15.08 23.98
C ALA A 44 -6.68 -16.02 22.80
N ILE A 45 -6.32 -15.57 21.61
CA ILE A 45 -6.52 -16.32 20.37
C ILE A 45 -5.14 -16.68 19.87
N ASP A 46 -4.86 -17.97 19.85
CA ASP A 46 -3.71 -18.52 19.15
C ASP A 46 -3.94 -18.28 17.65
N VAL A 47 -3.40 -17.19 17.14
CA VAL A 47 -3.33 -16.94 15.70
C VAL A 47 -2.04 -17.59 15.22
N ALA A 48 -2.12 -18.42 14.19
CA ALA A 48 -0.97 -18.77 13.37
C ALA A 48 -0.89 -17.70 12.27
N PRO A 49 -0.06 -16.66 12.42
CA PRO A 49 0.20 -15.80 11.29
C PRO A 49 0.95 -16.59 10.23
N ASP A 50 0.41 -16.66 9.01
CA ASP A 50 1.04 -17.40 7.92
C ASP A 50 2.44 -16.88 7.54
N ALA A 51 2.80 -15.66 7.97
CA ALA A 51 4.17 -15.17 8.01
C ALA A 51 4.20 -13.92 8.91
N LEU A 52 4.67 -14.03 10.15
CA LEU A 52 5.08 -12.83 10.89
C LEU A 52 6.42 -13.08 11.54
N THR A 53 7.47 -12.41 11.05
CA THR A 53 8.74 -12.30 11.76
C THR A 53 8.56 -11.48 13.05
N ALA A 54 9.39 -11.73 14.06
CA ALA A 54 9.37 -11.04 15.36
C ALA A 54 9.34 -9.49 15.31
N ALA A 55 9.75 -8.91 14.17
CA ALA A 55 9.88 -7.47 13.93
C ALA A 55 8.74 -6.85 13.09
N ALA A 56 7.67 -7.60 12.77
CA ALA A 56 6.62 -7.17 11.87
C ALA A 56 5.95 -5.83 12.29
N ASN A 57 5.79 -4.91 11.35
CA ASN A 57 5.01 -3.69 11.51
C ASN A 57 3.51 -3.97 11.49
N THR A 58 3.08 -4.91 10.66
CA THR A 58 1.69 -5.21 10.36
C THR A 58 1.41 -6.66 10.69
N ALA A 59 0.21 -6.95 11.20
CA ALA A 59 -0.29 -8.30 11.41
C ALA A 59 -1.72 -8.42 10.88
N VAL A 60 -2.02 -9.50 10.16
CA VAL A 60 -3.38 -9.82 9.74
C VAL A 60 -3.86 -11.00 10.57
N VAL A 61 -5.08 -10.90 11.10
CA VAL A 61 -5.75 -11.98 11.82
C VAL A 61 -7.10 -12.25 11.17
N THR A 62 -7.28 -13.44 10.61
CA THR A 62 -8.59 -13.90 10.14
C THR A 62 -9.41 -14.41 11.32
N LEU A 63 -10.59 -13.84 11.53
CA LEU A 63 -11.51 -14.26 12.58
C LEU A 63 -12.49 -15.32 12.06
N ASP A 64 -12.45 -16.52 12.63
CA ASP A 64 -13.50 -17.51 12.42
C ASP A 64 -14.86 -17.00 12.96
N THR A 65 -15.95 -17.68 12.58
CA THR A 65 -17.30 -17.23 12.95
C THR A 65 -17.50 -17.10 14.47
N PRO A 66 -17.13 -18.08 15.31
CA PRO A 66 -17.23 -17.93 16.77
C PRO A 66 -16.49 -16.70 17.31
N MET A 67 -15.27 -16.47 16.85
CA MET A 67 -14.41 -15.39 17.33
C MET A 67 -14.90 -14.03 16.88
N ARG A 68 -15.42 -13.95 15.65
CA ARG A 68 -16.08 -12.76 15.13
C ARG A 68 -17.30 -12.37 15.97
N GLU A 69 -18.11 -13.33 16.37
CA GLU A 69 -19.25 -13.06 17.26
C GLU A 69 -18.79 -12.59 18.65
N GLN A 70 -17.69 -13.13 19.17
CA GLN A 70 -17.12 -12.67 20.44
C GLN A 70 -16.55 -11.25 20.35
N CYS A 71 -15.86 -10.93 19.25
CA CYS A 71 -15.28 -9.61 19.02
C CYS A 71 -16.29 -8.56 18.56
N ARG A 72 -17.54 -8.95 18.29
CA ARG A 72 -18.60 -8.06 17.80
C ARG A 72 -18.85 -6.94 18.81
N GLY A 73 -18.61 -5.70 18.39
CA GLY A 73 -18.79 -4.51 19.25
C GLY A 73 -17.61 -4.20 20.17
N LEU A 74 -16.51 -4.95 20.12
CA LEU A 74 -15.35 -4.77 21.00
C LEU A 74 -14.23 -3.89 20.41
N ALA A 75 -14.53 -3.12 19.35
CA ALA A 75 -13.55 -2.29 18.67
C ALA A 75 -13.26 -0.97 19.41
N PRO A 76 -12.00 -0.52 19.52
CA PRO A 76 -10.84 -1.12 18.88
C PRO A 76 -10.28 -2.33 19.64
N LEU A 77 -9.77 -3.31 18.90
CA LEU A 77 -9.02 -4.44 19.42
C LEU A 77 -7.51 -4.10 19.50
N PHE A 78 -6.84 -4.68 20.48
CA PHE A 78 -5.39 -4.74 20.57
C PHE A 78 -4.91 -6.17 20.36
N LEU A 79 -3.85 -6.35 19.58
CA LEU A 79 -3.17 -7.62 19.44
C LEU A 79 -1.85 -7.55 20.22
N LEU A 80 -1.62 -8.50 21.10
CA LEU A 80 -0.36 -8.67 21.82
C LEU A 80 0.34 -9.91 21.28
N ARG A 81 1.57 -9.75 20.83
CA ARG A 81 2.40 -10.87 20.36
C ARG A 81 3.58 -11.10 21.28
N ALA A 82 3.78 -12.35 21.71
CA ALA A 82 4.96 -12.73 22.46
C ALA A 82 6.21 -12.81 21.55
N VAL A 83 7.25 -12.06 21.89
CA VAL A 83 8.57 -12.08 21.24
C VAL A 83 9.63 -12.03 22.32
N ASP A 84 10.53 -13.01 22.38
CA ASP A 84 11.63 -13.08 23.37
C ASP A 84 11.19 -12.84 24.83
N GLY A 85 10.04 -13.39 25.21
CA GLY A 85 9.47 -13.25 26.57
C GLY A 85 8.88 -11.87 26.89
N ARG A 86 8.68 -11.03 25.87
CA ARG A 86 8.01 -9.72 25.96
C ARG A 86 6.81 -9.67 25.05
N TRP A 87 5.90 -8.72 25.27
CA TRP A 87 4.71 -8.55 24.45
C TRP A 87 4.81 -7.29 23.58
N THR A 88 4.82 -7.48 22.27
CA THR A 88 4.74 -6.37 21.31
C THR A 88 3.27 -6.04 21.07
N PRO A 89 2.83 -4.80 21.38
CA PRO A 89 1.45 -4.40 21.18
C PRO A 89 1.21 -3.87 19.77
N TYR A 90 0.06 -4.25 19.23
CA TYR A 90 -0.48 -3.74 17.97
C TYR A 90 -1.89 -3.21 18.23
N THR A 91 -2.31 -2.26 17.41
CA THR A 91 -3.65 -1.71 17.45
C THR A 91 -4.37 -1.98 16.13
N GLN A 92 -5.67 -2.26 16.23
CA GLN A 92 -6.52 -2.45 15.06
C GLN A 92 -6.48 -1.21 14.15
N GLN A 93 -6.16 -1.44 12.88
CA GLN A 93 -6.19 -0.41 11.84
C GLN A 93 -7.43 -0.54 10.96
N SER A 94 -7.81 -1.77 10.61
CA SER A 94 -8.99 -2.01 9.79
C SER A 94 -9.58 -3.40 9.96
N PHE A 95 -10.81 -3.55 9.49
CA PHE A 95 -11.58 -4.77 9.45
C PHE A 95 -12.15 -4.95 8.04
N THR A 96 -11.91 -6.06 7.36
CA THR A 96 -12.39 -6.32 5.99
C THR A 96 -12.82 -7.77 5.85
N GLY A 97 -14.11 -7.99 5.60
CA GLY A 97 -14.67 -9.34 5.61
C GLY A 97 -14.48 -9.99 6.98
N ASP A 98 -13.59 -10.97 7.04
CA ASP A 98 -13.28 -11.73 8.25
C ASP A 98 -11.91 -11.35 8.83
N ASP A 99 -11.15 -10.52 8.12
CA ASP A 99 -9.78 -10.16 8.47
C ASP A 99 -9.72 -8.87 9.29
N VAL A 100 -8.84 -8.87 10.28
CA VAL A 100 -8.46 -7.69 11.05
C VAL A 100 -7.00 -7.39 10.83
N LEU A 101 -6.74 -6.18 10.34
CA LEU A 101 -5.40 -5.65 10.19
C LEU A 101 -5.01 -4.91 11.47
N PHE A 102 -3.85 -5.25 12.00
CA PHE A 102 -3.22 -4.61 13.14
C PHE A 102 -1.89 -3.99 12.72
N VAL A 103 -1.56 -2.84 13.32
CA VAL A 103 -0.25 -2.18 13.14
C VAL A 103 0.41 -1.99 14.50
N VAL A 104 1.74 -2.11 14.55
CA VAL A 104 2.51 -1.95 15.80
C VAL A 104 2.18 -0.61 16.45
N LEU A 105 1.78 -0.66 17.71
CA LEU A 105 1.48 0.50 18.49
C LEU A 105 2.79 1.09 19.05
N PRO A 106 3.11 2.37 18.79
CA PRO A 106 4.36 2.95 19.26
C PRO A 106 4.51 2.90 20.79
N GLY A 107 5.74 2.65 21.25
CA GLY A 107 6.09 2.58 22.67
C GLY A 107 6.83 1.29 23.04
N PRO A 108 7.14 1.11 24.33
CA PRO A 108 7.88 -0.08 24.78
C PRO A 108 7.01 -1.33 24.72
N THR A 109 7.66 -2.47 24.49
CA THR A 109 7.06 -3.80 24.71
C THR A 109 6.59 -3.94 26.16
N LEU A 110 5.51 -4.69 26.37
CA LEU A 110 5.01 -4.99 27.71
C LEU A 110 5.79 -6.17 28.32
N THR A 111 5.85 -6.20 29.65
CA THR A 111 6.52 -7.26 30.42
C THR A 111 5.55 -7.80 31.47
N GLY A 112 5.69 -9.09 31.80
CA GLY A 112 4.80 -9.81 32.71
C GLY A 112 4.04 -10.95 32.04
N ASP A 113 3.15 -11.58 32.81
CA ASP A 113 2.28 -12.66 32.36
C ASP A 113 0.89 -12.15 31.95
N LEU A 114 0.07 -13.05 31.39
CA LEU A 114 -1.32 -12.78 31.03
C LEU A 114 -2.29 -12.86 32.22
N SER A 115 -1.86 -12.56 33.45
CA SER A 115 -2.77 -12.49 34.60
C SER A 115 -3.82 -11.39 34.40
N SER A 116 -5.01 -11.56 34.99
CA SER A 116 -6.09 -10.57 34.90
C SER A 116 -5.66 -9.17 35.37
N THR A 117 -4.82 -9.10 36.40
CA THR A 117 -4.24 -7.85 36.88
C THR A 117 -3.39 -7.16 35.81
N ASN A 118 -2.50 -7.89 35.14
CA ASN A 118 -1.68 -7.34 34.06
C ASN A 118 -2.52 -6.92 32.86
N GLN A 119 -3.54 -7.71 32.49
CA GLN A 119 -4.44 -7.37 31.38
C GLN A 119 -5.15 -6.03 31.59
N VAL A 120 -5.63 -5.74 32.80
CA VAL A 120 -6.26 -4.44 33.13
C VAL A 120 -5.25 -3.29 33.01
N ILE A 121 -4.05 -3.46 33.58
CA ILE A 121 -2.99 -2.45 33.53
C ILE A 121 -2.59 -2.19 32.07
N TRP A 122 -2.33 -3.25 31.30
CA TRP A 122 -1.94 -3.14 29.90
C TRP A 122 -3.03 -2.48 29.07
N THR A 123 -4.29 -2.88 29.21
CA THR A 123 -5.40 -2.29 28.45
C THR A 123 -5.48 -0.77 28.66
N GLY A 124 -5.31 -0.28 29.89
CA GLY A 124 -5.24 1.15 30.19
C GLY A 124 -4.07 1.85 29.48
N GLN A 125 -2.87 1.25 29.52
CA GLN A 125 -1.67 1.78 28.85
C GLN A 125 -1.83 1.80 27.31
N LEU A 126 -2.38 0.74 26.74
CA LEU A 126 -2.60 0.61 25.30
C LEU A 126 -3.65 1.59 24.81
N ALA A 127 -4.73 1.79 25.58
CA ALA A 127 -5.74 2.79 25.26
C ALA A 127 -5.16 4.20 25.23
N GLU A 128 -4.28 4.54 26.16
CA GLU A 128 -3.63 5.85 26.15
C GLU A 128 -2.71 6.05 24.94
N ARG A 129 -1.88 5.04 24.64
CA ARG A 129 -1.03 5.06 23.43
C ARG A 129 -1.85 5.15 22.15
N HIS A 130 -2.98 4.43 22.10
CA HIS A 130 -3.90 4.49 20.98
C HIS A 130 -4.50 5.89 20.81
N ARG A 131 -4.97 6.53 21.88
CA ARG A 131 -5.49 7.91 21.79
C ARG A 131 -4.44 8.88 21.28
N ALA A 132 -3.18 8.73 21.71
CA ALA A 132 -2.07 9.55 21.24
C ALA A 132 -1.83 9.44 19.72
N CYS A 133 -2.23 8.33 19.09
CA CYS A 133 -2.20 8.15 17.65
C CYS A 133 -3.58 8.07 17.00
N GLY A 134 -4.66 8.42 17.71
CA GLY A 134 -6.05 8.16 17.33
C GLY A 134 -6.46 8.60 15.91
N PRO A 135 -6.06 9.78 15.41
CA PRO A 135 -6.35 10.18 14.03
C PRO A 135 -5.71 9.28 12.96
N LYS A 136 -4.66 8.55 13.33
CA LYS A 136 -3.87 7.65 12.49
C LYS A 136 -4.27 6.18 12.67
N ALA A 137 -4.64 5.80 13.90
CA ALA A 137 -5.15 4.48 14.26
C ALA A 137 -6.62 4.32 13.82
N VAL A 138 -7.06 3.09 13.53
CA VAL A 138 -8.44 2.80 13.05
C VAL A 138 -8.83 3.58 11.79
N ASN A 139 -7.87 3.76 10.88
CA ASN A 139 -8.06 4.58 9.70
C ASN A 139 -7.79 3.78 8.44
N HIS A 140 -8.78 2.95 8.09
CA HIS A 140 -8.71 1.93 7.03
C HIS A 140 -8.10 2.41 5.71
N GLN A 141 -8.41 3.65 5.30
CA GLN A 141 -7.97 4.21 4.01
C GLN A 141 -7.52 5.67 4.05
N ARG A 142 -7.57 6.38 5.20
CA ARG A 142 -7.19 7.81 5.23
C ARG A 142 -5.83 8.09 5.85
N TRP A 143 -5.16 7.10 6.47
CA TRP A 143 -3.83 7.33 7.02
C TRP A 143 -2.77 6.44 6.37
N PHE A 144 -1.96 7.08 5.54
CA PHE A 144 -0.70 6.56 5.05
C PHE A 144 0.37 7.65 5.08
N VAL A 145 1.63 7.25 5.17
CA VAL A 145 2.80 8.13 5.12
C VAL A 145 3.41 8.04 3.73
N ASN A 146 3.69 9.19 3.10
CA ASN A 146 4.61 9.23 1.97
C ASN A 146 6.05 9.37 2.51
N ALA A 147 6.83 8.28 2.42
CA ALA A 147 8.22 8.23 2.84
C ALA A 147 9.16 9.04 1.94
N LEU A 148 8.74 9.31 0.70
CA LEU A 148 9.51 9.99 -0.35
C LEU A 148 8.74 11.22 -0.85
N PRO A 149 8.48 12.23 0.00
CA PRO A 149 7.69 13.39 -0.40
C PRO A 149 8.35 14.15 -1.56
N GLY A 150 7.59 14.36 -2.64
CA GLY A 150 8.07 15.03 -3.86
C GLY A 150 8.98 14.18 -4.75
N GLN A 151 9.14 12.90 -4.42
CA GLN A 151 9.91 11.94 -5.19
C GLN A 151 9.06 10.74 -5.58
N GLU A 152 9.36 10.20 -6.74
CA GLU A 152 8.86 8.92 -7.24
C GLU A 152 10.03 7.95 -7.33
N LEU A 153 9.83 6.72 -6.85
CA LEU A 153 10.75 5.60 -6.98
C LEU A 153 10.06 4.51 -7.79
N GLU A 154 10.57 4.23 -9.00
CA GLU A 154 9.92 3.35 -9.97
C GLU A 154 10.94 2.58 -10.84
N TYR A 155 10.80 1.26 -10.90
CA TYR A 155 11.55 0.39 -11.81
C TYR A 155 10.69 0.03 -13.02
N LYS A 156 11.24 -0.02 -14.24
CA LYS A 156 10.47 -0.38 -15.44
C LYS A 156 11.08 -1.50 -16.25
N PHE A 157 10.19 -2.36 -16.69
CA PHE A 157 10.42 -3.40 -17.68
C PHE A 157 9.61 -3.06 -18.94
N THR A 158 10.27 -2.78 -20.05
CA THR A 158 9.62 -2.65 -21.36
C THR A 158 9.45 -4.03 -21.97
N LEU A 159 8.20 -4.49 -22.06
CA LEU A 159 7.86 -5.84 -22.52
C LEU A 159 7.96 -5.93 -24.04
N GLN A 160 8.55 -7.01 -24.53
CA GLN A 160 8.66 -7.29 -25.96
C GLN A 160 7.42 -8.03 -26.46
N GLY A 161 6.94 -7.65 -27.65
CA GLY A 161 5.73 -8.22 -28.24
C GLY A 161 4.44 -7.66 -27.63
N GLN A 162 3.38 -8.48 -27.61
CA GLN A 162 2.05 -8.10 -27.12
C GLN A 162 1.54 -9.16 -26.11
N PRO A 163 2.16 -9.25 -24.92
CA PRO A 163 1.72 -10.20 -23.92
C PRO A 163 0.31 -9.88 -23.40
N ASP A 164 -0.40 -10.91 -22.95
CA ASP A 164 -1.69 -10.75 -22.27
C ASP A 164 -1.47 -10.20 -20.86
N LEU A 165 -1.54 -8.87 -20.74
CA LEU A 165 -1.32 -8.18 -19.46
C LEU A 165 -2.36 -8.54 -18.40
N TRP A 166 -3.60 -8.84 -18.79
CA TRP A 166 -4.62 -9.25 -17.83
C TRP A 166 -4.22 -10.59 -17.20
N ARG A 167 -3.88 -11.57 -18.05
CA ARG A 167 -3.42 -12.88 -17.59
C ARG A 167 -2.18 -12.76 -16.69
N LEU A 168 -1.18 -11.98 -17.10
CA LEU A 168 0.02 -11.77 -16.27
C LEU A 168 -0.33 -11.16 -14.92
N THR A 169 -1.24 -10.19 -14.89
CA THR A 169 -1.68 -9.56 -13.64
C THR A 169 -2.35 -10.56 -12.71
N THR A 170 -3.26 -11.40 -13.23
CA THR A 170 -3.92 -12.43 -12.42
C THR A 170 -2.94 -13.47 -11.88
N LEU A 171 -1.93 -13.84 -12.67
CA LEU A 171 -0.89 -14.78 -12.22
C LEU A 171 0.01 -14.18 -11.13
N ILE A 172 0.30 -12.87 -11.17
CA ILE A 172 1.03 -12.19 -10.10
C ILE A 172 0.20 -12.17 -8.81
N LEU A 173 -1.10 -11.84 -8.91
CA LEU A 173 -2.02 -11.86 -7.77
C LEU A 173 -2.06 -13.23 -7.11
N ASP A 174 -2.23 -14.29 -7.90
CA ASP A 174 -2.29 -15.67 -7.40
C ASP A 174 -0.94 -16.06 -6.77
N ALA A 175 0.19 -15.76 -7.42
CA ALA A 175 1.52 -16.05 -6.89
C ALA A 175 1.75 -15.40 -5.52
N VAL A 176 1.31 -14.16 -5.31
CA VAL A 176 1.45 -13.48 -4.01
C VAL A 176 0.50 -14.09 -2.98
N ARG A 177 -0.76 -14.33 -3.35
CA ARG A 177 -1.77 -14.92 -2.44
C ARG A 177 -1.40 -16.32 -1.98
N ASP A 178 -0.73 -17.08 -2.84
CA ASP A 178 -0.23 -18.42 -2.56
C ASP A 178 1.11 -18.41 -1.79
N GLY A 179 1.59 -17.23 -1.35
CA GLY A 179 2.79 -17.10 -0.53
C GLY A 179 4.11 -17.11 -1.32
N GLY A 180 4.07 -16.86 -2.63
CA GLY A 180 5.26 -16.79 -3.49
C GLY A 180 6.21 -15.63 -3.16
N LEU A 181 5.79 -14.70 -2.30
CA LEU A 181 6.63 -13.64 -1.74
C LEU A 181 6.47 -13.59 -0.22
N GLN A 182 7.47 -14.11 0.50
CA GLN A 182 7.43 -14.24 1.96
C GLN A 182 7.33 -12.87 2.65
N ASP A 183 6.45 -12.76 3.67
CA ASP A 183 6.19 -11.55 4.46
C ASP A 183 5.50 -10.41 3.68
N TRP A 184 4.88 -10.73 2.54
CA TRP A 184 4.06 -9.81 1.76
C TRP A 184 2.61 -10.28 1.65
N ILE A 185 1.71 -9.31 1.58
CA ILE A 185 0.29 -9.54 1.27
C ILE A 185 -0.13 -8.62 0.13
N CYS A 186 -1.21 -8.97 -0.56
CA CYS A 186 -1.95 -7.95 -1.30
C CYS A 186 -2.46 -6.88 -0.31
N GLU A 187 -2.41 -5.60 -0.69
CA GLU A 187 -2.75 -4.50 0.22
C GLU A 187 -4.13 -4.71 0.87
N HIS A 188 -4.12 -4.76 2.20
CA HIS A 188 -5.32 -5.05 2.97
C HIS A 188 -6.35 -3.93 2.81
N GLY A 189 -7.59 -4.30 2.45
CA GLY A 189 -8.72 -3.37 2.39
C GLY A 189 -8.92 -2.59 1.09
N ASN A 190 -7.97 -2.67 0.15
CA ASN A 190 -8.04 -1.99 -1.14
C ASN A 190 -8.47 -2.97 -2.25
N ASN A 191 -9.70 -3.50 -2.19
CA ASN A 191 -10.19 -4.55 -3.09
C ASN A 191 -9.28 -5.79 -3.17
N GLY A 192 -8.60 -6.12 -2.06
CA GLY A 192 -7.61 -7.19 -2.02
C GLY A 192 -6.36 -6.90 -2.87
N GLY A 193 -5.93 -5.64 -2.90
CA GLY A 193 -4.71 -5.16 -3.56
C GLY A 193 -4.80 -5.10 -5.09
N PHE A 194 -6.00 -4.94 -5.66
CA PHE A 194 -6.17 -4.95 -7.12
C PHE A 194 -6.96 -3.75 -7.62
N GLU A 195 -6.42 -3.08 -8.64
CA GLU A 195 -7.07 -1.96 -9.31
C GLU A 195 -6.95 -2.06 -10.84
N GLN A 196 -7.94 -1.54 -11.54
CA GLN A 196 -7.97 -1.45 -13.00
C GLN A 196 -8.32 -0.03 -13.43
N TRP A 197 -7.61 0.47 -14.42
CA TRP A 197 -7.77 1.81 -14.96
C TRP A 197 -7.73 1.80 -16.48
N ASP A 198 -8.59 2.61 -17.10
CA ASP A 198 -8.60 2.87 -18.54
C ASP A 198 -8.92 4.34 -18.76
N PHE A 199 -7.93 5.10 -19.20
CA PHE A 199 -8.04 6.56 -19.29
C PHE A 199 -7.14 7.14 -20.37
N ASP A 200 -7.50 8.35 -20.81
CA ASP A 200 -6.63 9.19 -21.62
C ASP A 200 -5.67 9.99 -20.75
N ASN A 201 -4.45 10.18 -21.24
CA ASN A 201 -3.43 10.98 -20.61
C ASN A 201 -2.92 12.01 -21.62
N HIS A 202 -3.04 13.28 -21.27
CA HIS A 202 -2.56 14.40 -22.07
C HIS A 202 -1.19 14.81 -21.55
N LEU A 203 -0.14 14.50 -22.30
CA LEU A 203 1.25 14.68 -21.88
C LEU A 203 1.90 15.82 -22.65
N PHE A 204 2.56 16.72 -21.93
CA PHE A 204 3.25 17.88 -22.50
C PHE A 204 4.72 17.92 -22.06
N GLU A 205 5.65 17.93 -23.02
CA GLU A 205 7.08 18.03 -22.72
C GLU A 205 7.46 19.45 -22.29
N ILE A 206 8.23 19.55 -21.21
CA ILE A 206 8.91 20.77 -20.80
C ILE A 206 10.41 20.59 -21.01
N THR A 207 11.01 21.44 -21.85
CA THR A 207 12.45 21.39 -22.16
C THR A 207 13.24 22.50 -21.45
N THR A 208 12.57 23.60 -21.09
CA THR A 208 13.14 24.77 -20.42
C THR A 208 12.17 25.39 -19.39
N PRO A 209 12.68 25.93 -18.27
CA PRO A 209 14.09 25.96 -17.86
C PRO A 209 14.57 24.56 -17.43
N ARG A 210 15.89 24.38 -17.30
CA ARG A 210 16.50 23.07 -17.00
C ARG A 210 15.94 22.42 -15.73
N VAL A 211 15.62 23.22 -14.71
CA VAL A 211 15.08 22.74 -13.42
C VAL A 211 13.66 22.16 -13.54
N ASP A 212 12.94 22.52 -14.60
CA ASP A 212 11.58 22.07 -14.86
C ASP A 212 11.51 21.07 -16.02
N ARG A 213 12.67 20.63 -16.53
CA ARG A 213 12.73 19.66 -17.63
C ARG A 213 12.04 18.36 -17.23
N GLY A 214 11.27 17.80 -18.16
CA GLY A 214 10.48 16.58 -17.96
C GLY A 214 9.13 16.74 -18.66
N TYR A 215 8.03 16.45 -17.95
CA TYR A 215 6.70 16.62 -18.52
C TYR A 215 5.64 17.01 -17.49
N ILE A 216 4.54 17.56 -17.99
CA ILE A 216 3.29 17.76 -17.27
C ILE A 216 2.21 16.92 -17.96
N ALA A 217 1.55 16.07 -17.20
CA ALA A 217 0.47 15.21 -17.64
C ALA A 217 -0.85 15.61 -16.98
N PHE A 218 -1.93 15.58 -17.75
CA PHE A 218 -3.30 15.80 -17.29
C PHE A 218 -4.10 14.52 -17.53
N ILE A 219 -4.77 14.05 -16.49
CA ILE A 219 -5.63 12.87 -16.53
C ILE A 219 -7.04 13.29 -16.15
N PRO A 220 -8.02 13.22 -17.06
CA PRO A 220 -9.40 13.51 -16.73
C PRO A 220 -9.95 12.42 -15.80
N ALA A 221 -10.63 12.84 -14.73
CA ALA A 221 -11.32 11.94 -13.82
C ALA A 221 -12.82 11.87 -14.16
N VAL A 222 -13.45 10.74 -13.85
CA VAL A 222 -14.87 10.48 -14.14
C VAL A 222 -15.85 11.45 -13.47
N ASN A 223 -15.41 12.12 -12.41
CA ASN A 223 -16.20 13.11 -11.67
C ASN A 223 -16.09 14.54 -12.26
N GLY A 224 -15.49 14.69 -13.45
CA GLY A 224 -15.30 15.98 -14.11
C GLY A 224 -14.13 16.82 -13.57
N THR A 225 -13.35 16.28 -12.62
CA THR A 225 -12.08 16.88 -12.18
C THR A 225 -10.91 16.33 -12.98
N TRP A 226 -9.72 16.86 -12.73
CA TRP A 226 -8.48 16.48 -13.37
C TRP A 226 -7.42 16.16 -12.31
N ILE A 227 -6.58 15.19 -12.62
CA ILE A 227 -5.33 14.93 -11.93
C ILE A 227 -4.21 15.53 -12.78
N ILE A 228 -3.35 16.34 -12.16
CA ILE A 228 -2.16 16.88 -12.80
C ILE A 228 -0.94 16.20 -12.18
N ARG A 229 -0.13 15.54 -13.03
CA ARG A 229 1.17 14.99 -12.65
C ARG A 229 2.28 15.76 -13.32
N ARG A 230 3.24 16.24 -12.55
CA ARG A 230 4.40 16.96 -13.06
C ARG A 230 5.66 16.22 -12.68
N LYS A 231 6.34 15.65 -13.67
CA LYS A 231 7.60 14.93 -13.47
C LYS A 231 8.77 15.76 -13.96
N ARG A 232 9.79 15.94 -13.11
CA ARG A 232 11.02 16.66 -13.45
C ARG A 232 12.21 15.70 -13.44
N PHE A 233 12.88 15.61 -14.57
CA PHE A 233 14.03 14.74 -14.81
C PHE A 233 14.81 15.18 -16.06
N ILE A 234 16.09 14.81 -16.14
CA ILE A 234 16.95 15.13 -17.29
C ILE A 234 17.01 13.97 -18.30
N ALA A 235 16.92 12.74 -17.79
CA ALA A 235 16.92 11.50 -18.54
C ALA A 235 16.04 10.47 -17.81
N ASP A 236 15.65 9.42 -18.52
CA ASP A 236 14.91 8.30 -17.94
C ASP A 236 15.73 7.66 -16.83
N ALA A 237 15.10 7.53 -15.67
CA ALA A 237 15.75 7.12 -14.43
C ALA A 237 14.72 6.55 -13.46
N GLU A 238 15.24 5.77 -12.54
CA GLU A 238 14.47 5.09 -11.49
C GLU A 238 13.84 6.07 -10.49
N MET A 239 14.58 7.12 -10.11
CA MET A 239 14.11 8.12 -9.16
C MET A 239 13.91 9.46 -9.84
N ARG A 240 12.74 10.07 -9.63
CA ARG A 240 12.36 11.35 -10.26
C ARG A 240 11.65 12.26 -9.27
N HIS A 241 11.63 13.56 -9.55
CA HIS A 241 10.81 14.48 -8.79
C HIS A 241 9.40 14.50 -9.36
N GLU A 242 8.38 14.32 -8.52
CA GLU A 242 6.98 14.39 -8.92
C GLU A 242 6.20 15.37 -8.03
N ASP A 243 5.40 16.23 -8.67
CA ASP A 243 4.29 16.92 -8.01
C ASP A 243 2.98 16.30 -8.51
N LEU A 244 2.12 15.85 -7.59
CA LEU A 244 0.76 15.35 -7.87
C LEU A 244 -0.27 16.34 -7.32
N ILE A 245 -1.22 16.74 -8.16
CA ILE A 245 -2.33 17.61 -7.78
C ILE A 245 -3.64 16.96 -8.23
N ASP A 246 -4.46 16.56 -7.26
CA ASP A 246 -5.74 15.90 -7.51
C ASP A 246 -6.92 16.90 -7.47
N ALA A 247 -8.07 16.41 -7.95
CA ALA A 247 -9.37 17.11 -7.88
C ALA A 247 -9.38 18.53 -8.47
N VAL A 248 -8.59 18.78 -9.53
CA VAL A 248 -8.52 20.08 -10.18
C VAL A 248 -9.75 20.30 -11.07
N VAL A 249 -10.46 21.41 -10.89
CA VAL A 249 -11.60 21.78 -11.73
C VAL A 249 -11.12 22.70 -12.84
N LEU A 250 -11.08 22.20 -14.08
CA LEU A 250 -10.66 22.98 -15.27
C LEU A 250 -11.82 23.28 -16.23
N GLY A 251 -13.00 22.73 -15.99
CA GLY A 251 -14.15 22.82 -16.89
C GLY A 251 -14.05 21.85 -18.08
N PRO A 252 -15.05 21.87 -18.99
CA PRO A 252 -15.04 21.05 -20.19
C PRO A 252 -14.02 21.59 -21.22
N ASN A 253 -13.27 20.69 -21.87
CA ASN A 253 -12.30 21.00 -22.92
C ASN A 253 -11.32 22.14 -22.56
N PRO A 254 -10.56 22.00 -21.45
CA PRO A 254 -9.66 23.05 -21.01
C PRO A 254 -8.51 23.29 -22.00
N ASP A 255 -8.08 24.54 -22.11
CA ASP A 255 -6.81 24.90 -22.77
C ASP A 255 -5.64 24.52 -21.84
N LEU A 256 -5.18 23.27 -21.96
CA LEU A 256 -4.12 22.73 -21.11
C LEU A 256 -2.80 23.50 -21.22
N PRO A 257 -2.31 23.90 -22.41
CA PRO A 257 -1.17 24.81 -22.52
C PRO A 257 -1.34 26.13 -21.75
N ALA A 258 -2.52 26.76 -21.82
CA ALA A 258 -2.78 27.97 -21.04
C ALA A 258 -2.80 27.71 -19.52
N VAL A 259 -3.31 26.54 -19.09
CA VAL A 259 -3.22 26.11 -17.68
C VAL A 259 -1.76 25.95 -17.25
N ILE A 260 -0.92 25.34 -18.08
CA ILE A 260 0.52 25.19 -17.80
C ILE A 260 1.17 26.58 -17.63
N ALA A 261 0.91 27.49 -18.57
CA ALA A 261 1.45 28.83 -18.55
C ALA A 261 0.99 29.64 -17.35
N GLY A 262 -0.31 29.59 -17.02
CA GLY A 262 -0.89 30.32 -15.89
C GLY A 262 -0.42 29.80 -14.53
N ARG A 263 -0.25 28.49 -14.38
CA ARG A 263 0.08 27.88 -13.09
C ARG A 263 1.58 27.86 -12.78
N TRP A 264 2.42 27.67 -13.79
CA TRP A 264 3.87 27.52 -13.60
C TRP A 264 4.72 28.50 -14.41
N GLY A 265 4.12 29.34 -15.25
CA GLY A 265 4.89 30.25 -16.13
C GLY A 265 5.68 29.49 -17.21
N LEU A 266 5.27 28.27 -17.55
CA LEU A 266 5.98 27.40 -18.48
C LEU A 266 5.30 27.34 -19.84
N ARG A 267 6.08 27.02 -20.87
CA ARG A 267 5.58 26.75 -22.22
C ARG A 267 5.97 25.34 -22.64
N PRO A 268 5.00 24.47 -22.99
CA PRO A 268 5.32 23.14 -23.47
C PRO A 268 5.99 23.21 -24.84
N ALA A 269 6.97 22.32 -25.08
CA ALA A 269 7.63 22.18 -26.37
C ALA A 269 6.72 21.49 -27.40
N TRP A 270 5.97 20.50 -26.93
CA TRP A 270 4.90 19.81 -27.65
C TRP A 270 3.96 19.15 -26.63
N GLY A 271 2.85 18.59 -27.09
CA GLY A 271 2.02 17.71 -26.29
C GLY A 271 1.20 16.76 -27.15
N GLU A 272 0.95 15.57 -26.63
CA GLU A 272 0.18 14.51 -27.29
C GLU A 272 -0.73 13.79 -26.30
N VAL A 273 -1.70 13.05 -26.86
CA VAL A 273 -2.63 12.23 -26.08
C VAL A 273 -2.39 10.75 -26.36
N TYR A 274 -2.32 9.97 -25.31
CA TYR A 274 -2.32 8.51 -25.40
C TYR A 274 -3.35 7.93 -24.44
N ARG A 275 -3.91 6.78 -24.81
CA ARG A 275 -4.74 5.96 -23.92
C ARG A 275 -3.85 5.04 -23.12
N ARG A 276 -4.16 4.87 -21.84
CA ARG A 276 -3.50 3.94 -20.93
C ARG A 276 -4.52 2.98 -20.34
N VAL A 277 -4.33 1.69 -20.59
CA VAL A 277 -4.96 0.61 -19.84
C VAL A 277 -3.95 0.11 -18.83
N ARG A 278 -4.31 0.11 -17.55
CA ARG A 278 -3.40 -0.20 -16.44
C ARG A 278 -4.07 -1.15 -15.47
N TYR A 279 -3.33 -2.16 -15.04
CA TYR A 279 -3.70 -3.04 -13.94
C TYR A 279 -2.66 -2.94 -12.83
N ASN A 280 -3.10 -2.73 -11.58
CA ASN A 280 -2.21 -2.59 -10.43
C ASN A 280 -2.37 -3.80 -9.51
N VAL A 281 -1.25 -4.38 -9.09
CA VAL A 281 -1.18 -5.29 -7.95
C VAL A 281 -0.47 -4.54 -6.83
N LEU A 282 -1.25 -4.06 -5.86
CA LEU A 282 -0.74 -3.39 -4.67
C LEU A 282 -0.34 -4.42 -3.62
N LEU A 283 0.89 -4.33 -3.15
CA LEU A 283 1.54 -5.24 -2.24
C LEU A 283 1.97 -4.49 -0.99
N GLU A 284 1.62 -5.01 0.18
CA GLU A 284 1.99 -4.44 1.48
C GLU A 284 2.96 -5.39 2.19
N SER A 285 4.14 -4.89 2.56
CA SER A 285 5.08 -5.63 3.40
C SER A 285 4.57 -5.69 4.82
N LEU A 286 4.53 -6.90 5.40
CA LEU A 286 4.17 -7.09 6.81
C LEU A 286 5.28 -6.59 7.74
N ALA A 287 6.54 -6.55 7.27
CA ALA A 287 7.69 -6.12 8.05
C ALA A 287 7.69 -4.60 8.29
N SER A 288 7.39 -3.82 7.27
CA SER A 288 7.53 -2.35 7.28
C SER A 288 6.20 -1.59 7.18
N GLY A 289 5.18 -2.22 6.59
CA GLY A 289 3.95 -1.56 6.13
C GLY A 289 4.14 -0.75 4.85
N HIS A 290 5.29 -0.84 4.17
CA HIS A 290 5.48 -0.22 2.86
C HIS A 290 4.57 -0.89 1.84
N VAL A 291 3.88 -0.05 1.07
CA VAL A 291 2.99 -0.44 -0.01
C VAL A 291 3.66 -0.08 -1.32
N PHE A 292 3.82 -1.08 -2.17
CA PHE A 292 4.32 -0.98 -3.52
C PHE A 292 3.24 -1.43 -4.50
N SER A 293 3.42 -1.11 -5.78
CA SER A 293 2.54 -1.55 -6.85
C SER A 293 3.36 -2.17 -7.96
N ILE A 294 3.01 -3.39 -8.37
CA ILE A 294 3.42 -3.96 -9.66
C ILE A 294 2.32 -3.61 -10.66
N MET A 295 2.63 -2.76 -11.62
CA MET A 295 1.65 -2.20 -12.56
C MET A 295 1.94 -2.69 -13.96
N LEU A 296 0.92 -3.20 -14.63
CA LEU A 296 1.00 -3.66 -16.00
C LEU A 296 0.26 -2.67 -16.88
N ASP A 297 1.00 -1.98 -17.75
CA ASP A 297 0.49 -0.95 -18.61
C ASP A 297 0.48 -1.36 -20.07
N ARG A 298 -0.60 -1.00 -20.76
CA ARG A 298 -0.63 -0.85 -22.21
C ARG A 298 -0.94 0.59 -22.56
N CYS A 299 -0.01 1.23 -23.27
CA CYS A 299 -0.20 2.58 -23.81
C CYS A 299 -0.35 2.53 -25.32
N THR A 300 -1.33 3.26 -25.85
CA THR A 300 -1.56 3.42 -27.29
C THR A 300 -1.68 4.89 -27.60
N ASP A 301 -0.88 5.40 -28.52
CA ASP A 301 -1.00 6.78 -28.96
C ASP A 301 -2.34 6.96 -29.70
N ARG A 302 -2.97 8.13 -29.56
CA ARG A 302 -4.27 8.37 -30.21
C ARG A 302 -4.14 8.64 -31.72
N VAL A 303 -2.94 8.94 -32.20
CA VAL A 303 -2.65 9.24 -33.61
C VAL A 303 -2.35 7.95 -34.40
N GLY A 304 -1.92 6.87 -33.74
CA GLY A 304 -1.58 5.59 -34.35
C GLY A 304 -0.23 5.60 -35.06
N LEU A 305 0.68 6.48 -34.66
CA LEU A 305 2.02 6.66 -35.25
C LEU A 305 3.12 5.91 -34.50
N VAL A 306 2.82 5.39 -33.31
CA VAL A 306 3.80 4.70 -32.46
C VAL A 306 3.25 3.34 -32.07
N ASP A 307 4.11 2.32 -32.14
CA ASP A 307 3.71 0.98 -31.68
C ASP A 307 3.28 1.02 -30.20
N PRO A 308 2.26 0.24 -29.82
CA PRO A 308 1.81 0.19 -28.43
C PRO A 308 2.93 -0.19 -27.47
N LEU A 309 3.07 0.61 -26.40
CA LEU A 309 4.02 0.34 -25.33
C LEU A 309 3.38 -0.60 -24.30
N HIS A 310 4.04 -1.72 -24.02
CA HIS A 310 3.68 -2.63 -22.94
C HIS A 310 4.77 -2.57 -21.86
N GLN A 311 4.38 -2.31 -20.62
CA GLN A 311 5.33 -2.17 -19.51
C GLN A 311 4.87 -2.91 -18.26
N VAL A 312 5.85 -3.34 -17.47
CA VAL A 312 5.66 -3.60 -16.04
C VAL A 312 6.44 -2.55 -15.26
N GLU A 313 5.79 -1.91 -14.30
CA GLU A 313 6.37 -0.90 -13.43
C GLU A 313 6.30 -1.40 -11.97
N VAL A 314 7.39 -1.30 -11.20
CA VAL A 314 7.40 -1.51 -9.75
C VAL A 314 7.57 -0.15 -9.09
N GLU A 315 6.57 0.34 -8.35
CA GLU A 315 6.57 1.69 -7.78
C GLU A 315 6.31 1.65 -6.27
N TYR A 316 7.04 2.47 -5.51
CA TYR A 316 6.66 2.77 -4.12
C TYR A 316 5.44 3.69 -4.10
N VAL A 317 4.39 3.30 -3.37
CA VAL A 317 3.15 4.07 -3.31
C VAL A 317 3.04 4.85 -2.01
N ARG A 318 3.09 4.16 -0.87
CA ARG A 318 2.78 4.71 0.45
C ARG A 318 3.20 3.76 1.57
N THR A 319 3.12 4.20 2.83
CA THR A 319 3.45 3.35 3.98
C THR A 319 2.34 3.39 5.03
N ARG A 320 1.88 2.22 5.49
CA ARG A 320 0.96 2.06 6.61
C ARG A 320 1.76 1.79 7.89
N THR A 321 2.12 2.87 8.61
CA THR A 321 2.81 2.72 9.89
C THR A 321 2.44 3.83 10.87
N LEU A 322 2.58 3.51 12.16
CA LEU A 322 2.53 4.48 13.27
C LEU A 322 3.94 4.82 13.78
N ARG A 323 4.97 4.12 13.31
CA ARG A 323 6.38 4.31 13.70
C ARG A 323 7.10 5.20 12.67
N PRO A 324 8.30 5.71 12.99
CA PRO A 324 9.17 6.29 11.97
C PRO A 324 9.41 5.30 10.82
N VAL A 325 9.43 5.81 9.59
CA VAL A 325 9.70 5.02 8.39
C VAL A 325 11.18 4.65 8.34
N ASP A 326 11.47 3.39 8.07
CA ASP A 326 12.82 2.88 7.80
C ASP A 326 13.10 2.91 6.29
N LEU A 327 13.89 3.89 5.85
CA LEU A 327 14.24 4.04 4.43
C LEU A 327 15.20 2.94 3.93
N GLY A 328 15.97 2.32 4.82
CA GLY A 328 16.82 1.18 4.46
C GLY A 328 15.96 -0.03 4.11
N LEU A 329 14.94 -0.30 4.93
CA LEU A 329 13.99 -1.37 4.68
C LEU A 329 13.18 -1.11 3.40
N LEU A 330 12.71 0.13 3.19
CA LEU A 330 12.05 0.55 1.94
C LEU A 330 12.86 0.18 0.70
N HIS A 331 14.15 0.52 0.68
CA HIS A 331 15.00 0.23 -0.48
C HIS A 331 15.20 -1.28 -0.67
N SER A 332 15.45 -2.04 0.41
CA SER A 332 15.62 -3.49 0.31
C SER A 332 14.35 -4.22 -0.16
N GLU A 333 13.17 -3.78 0.28
CA GLU A 333 11.88 -4.35 -0.11
C GLU A 333 11.53 -4.00 -1.55
N TYR A 334 11.87 -2.78 -1.97
CA TYR A 334 11.79 -2.38 -3.36
C TYR A 334 12.66 -3.26 -4.28
N GLU A 335 13.94 -3.45 -3.94
CA GLU A 335 14.84 -4.33 -4.69
C GLU A 335 14.35 -5.78 -4.73
N GLN A 336 13.78 -6.27 -3.61
CA GLN A 336 13.15 -7.59 -3.54
C GLN A 336 12.01 -7.72 -4.55
N LEU A 337 11.12 -6.72 -4.64
CA LEU A 337 10.01 -6.73 -5.60
C LEU A 337 10.47 -6.60 -7.06
N VAL A 338 11.52 -5.83 -7.32
CA VAL A 338 12.14 -5.76 -8.65
C VAL A 338 12.70 -7.14 -9.03
N ALA A 339 13.41 -7.80 -8.13
CA ALA A 339 13.96 -9.14 -8.35
C ALA A 339 12.85 -10.19 -8.57
N PHE A 340 11.81 -10.16 -7.75
CA PHE A 340 10.62 -11.01 -7.91
C PHE A 340 9.97 -10.80 -9.28
N THR A 341 9.74 -9.55 -9.68
CA THR A 341 9.10 -9.21 -10.95
C THR A 341 9.93 -9.69 -12.14
N ARG A 342 11.25 -9.51 -12.08
CA ARG A 342 12.19 -9.99 -13.11
C ARG A 342 12.12 -11.51 -13.26
N ALA A 343 12.20 -12.24 -12.15
CA ALA A 343 12.12 -13.70 -12.15
C ALA A 343 10.75 -14.18 -12.67
N PHE A 344 9.67 -13.56 -12.19
CA PHE A 344 8.31 -13.87 -12.63
C PHE A 344 8.14 -13.71 -14.15
N LEU A 345 8.62 -12.60 -14.74
CA LEU A 345 8.54 -12.40 -16.18
C LEU A 345 9.33 -13.47 -16.95
N ALA A 346 10.53 -13.81 -16.48
CA ALA A 346 11.36 -14.85 -17.10
C ALA A 346 10.71 -16.24 -17.04
N ASP A 347 10.17 -16.63 -15.89
CA ASP A 347 9.51 -17.94 -15.68
C ASP A 347 8.25 -18.10 -16.54
N HIS A 348 7.61 -16.99 -16.89
CA HIS A 348 6.44 -16.97 -17.78
C HIS A 348 6.80 -16.72 -19.26
N GLY A 349 8.09 -16.75 -19.61
CA GLY A 349 8.56 -16.59 -20.98
C GLY A 349 8.33 -15.21 -21.57
N VAL A 350 8.19 -14.18 -20.74
CA VAL A 350 7.98 -12.79 -21.16
C VAL A 350 9.33 -12.10 -21.30
N ALA A 351 9.76 -11.88 -22.54
CA ALA A 351 10.96 -11.10 -22.82
C ALA A 351 10.74 -9.62 -22.47
N SER A 352 11.69 -9.01 -21.78
CA SER A 352 11.63 -7.61 -21.34
C SER A 352 12.99 -6.94 -21.38
N LEU A 353 12.98 -5.60 -21.44
CA LEU A 353 14.15 -4.73 -21.33
C LEU A 353 14.04 -3.89 -20.05
N GLU A 354 15.15 -3.76 -19.32
CA GLU A 354 15.23 -2.98 -18.09
C GLU A 354 15.84 -1.60 -18.42
N ASP A 355 15.06 -0.76 -19.09
CA ASP A 355 15.53 0.47 -19.73
C ASP A 355 14.97 1.75 -19.10
N HIS A 356 14.08 1.64 -18.10
CA HIS A 356 13.39 2.77 -17.46
C HIS A 356 12.64 3.68 -18.44
N LEU A 357 12.31 3.19 -19.64
CA LEU A 357 11.74 4.00 -20.72
C LEU A 357 10.50 4.77 -20.24
N SER A 358 10.56 6.09 -20.30
CA SER A 358 9.42 6.91 -19.91
C SER A 358 8.39 6.98 -21.04
N LYS A 359 7.14 7.22 -20.64
CA LYS A 359 6.04 7.49 -21.57
C LYS A 359 6.28 8.76 -22.39
N LEU A 360 7.06 9.71 -21.84
CA LEU A 360 7.55 10.86 -22.60
C LEU A 360 8.45 10.39 -23.75
N SER A 361 9.53 9.65 -23.44
CA SER A 361 10.49 9.15 -24.43
C SER A 361 9.82 8.30 -25.53
N TRP A 362 8.92 7.39 -25.14
CA TRP A 362 8.14 6.56 -26.07
C TRP A 362 7.23 7.38 -26.99
N LEU A 363 6.60 8.45 -26.51
CA LEU A 363 5.60 9.21 -27.28
C LEU A 363 6.21 10.25 -28.23
N ARG A 364 7.50 10.61 -28.06
CA ARG A 364 8.21 11.61 -28.91
C ARG A 364 8.04 11.38 -30.42
N PRO A 365 8.11 10.15 -30.96
CA PRO A 365 7.93 9.92 -32.39
C PRO A 365 6.55 10.33 -32.92
N ALA A 366 5.48 10.25 -32.11
CA ALA A 366 4.15 10.72 -32.50
C ALA A 366 4.16 12.23 -32.80
N ALA A 367 4.98 12.99 -32.07
CA ALA A 367 5.20 14.42 -32.26
C ALA A 367 6.25 14.74 -33.35
N GLY A 368 6.71 13.74 -34.12
CA GLY A 368 7.78 13.91 -35.12
C GLY A 368 9.17 14.14 -34.52
N MET A 369 9.36 13.82 -33.24
CA MET A 369 10.61 14.01 -32.50
C MET A 369 11.38 12.68 -32.37
N GLN A 370 12.70 12.76 -32.28
CA GLN A 370 13.53 11.58 -31.99
C GLN A 370 13.33 11.13 -30.52
N PRO A 371 13.34 9.82 -30.22
CA PRO A 371 13.43 9.31 -28.85
C PRO A 371 14.65 9.87 -28.11
N THR A 372 14.56 9.97 -26.78
CA THR A 372 15.62 10.51 -25.90
C THR A 372 16.49 9.45 -25.28
#